data_AF-A0A438GD15-F1
#
_entry.id   AF-A0A438GD15-F1
#
_cell.length_a   1.000
_cell.length_b   1.000
_cell.length_c   1.000
_cell.angle_alpha   90.00
_cell.angle_beta   90.00
_cell.angle_gamma   90.00
#
_symmetry.space_group_name_H-M   'P 1'
#
loop_
_entity.id
_entity.type
_entity.pdbx_description
1 polymer ?
#
loop_
_entity_poly.entity_id
_entity_poly.type
_entity_poly.pdbx_seq_one_letter_code
_entity_poly.pdbx_strand_id
1 'polypeptide(L)'
;MMKTLSHLLIRAKEGGFIDGFSVGERDDVGVEVSHLLFADDTLILCDASKEKLECVSWVFMWFEAIFRLKINLEKSELIPMGEV
;
A
#
# COMPACT_ATOMS: atom_id res chain seq x y z
N MET A 1 5.09 -14.89 2.43
CA MET A 1 3.81 -14.33 1.94
C MET A 1 3.77 -12.81 2.17
N MET A 2 3.66 -12.31 3.41
CA MET A 2 3.63 -10.85 3.67
C MET A 2 4.88 -10.09 3.19
N LYS A 3 6.08 -10.67 3.35
CA LYS A 3 7.32 -10.08 2.79
C LYS A 3 7.26 -9.92 1.26
N THR A 4 6.57 -10.83 0.58
CA THR A 4 6.41 -10.74 -0.88
C THR A 4 5.44 -9.63 -1.27
N LEU A 5 4.35 -9.45 -0.52
CA LEU A 5 3.45 -8.31 -0.69
C LEU A 5 4.19 -6.99 -0.48
N SER A 6 5.00 -6.90 0.58
CA SER A 6 5.87 -5.74 0.82
C SER A 6 6.75 -5.43 -0.38
N HIS A 7 7.44 -6.44 -0.94
CA HIS A 7 8.28 -6.25 -2.10
C HIS A 7 7.49 -5.77 -3.33
N LEU A 8 6.28 -6.31 -3.57
CA LEU A 8 5.43 -5.85 -4.68
C LEU A 8 5.01 -4.39 -4.51
N LEU A 9 4.64 -3.98 -3.29
CA LEU A 9 4.28 -2.59 -2.99
C LEU A 9 5.47 -1.64 -3.12
N ILE A 10 6.66 -2.05 -2.69
CA ILE A 10 7.91 -1.28 -2.92
C ILE A 10 8.12 -1.06 -4.42
N ARG A 11 7.97 -2.11 -5.24
CA ARG A 11 8.12 -2.00 -6.70
C ARG A 11 7.05 -1.14 -7.34
N ALA A 12 5.80 -1.22 -6.86
CA ALA A 12 4.73 -0.33 -7.29
C ALA A 12 5.06 1.14 -6.97
N LYS A 13 5.65 1.40 -5.79
CA LYS A 13 6.11 2.73 -5.38
C LYS A 13 7.25 3.24 -6.24
N GLU A 14 8.27 2.41 -6.47
CA GLU A 14 9.39 2.73 -7.38
C GLU A 14 8.92 3.04 -8.81
N GLY A 15 7.84 2.39 -9.24
CA GLY A 15 7.18 2.66 -10.53
C GLY A 15 6.25 3.88 -10.54
N GLY A 16 6.07 4.58 -9.41
CA GLY A 16 5.19 5.74 -9.29
C GLY A 16 3.69 5.41 -9.23
N PHE A 17 3.34 4.15 -8.98
CA PHE A 17 1.94 3.70 -8.96
C PHE A 17 1.26 3.81 -7.59
N ILE A 18 2.06 3.93 -6.52
CA ILE A 18 1.58 4.25 -5.17
C ILE A 18 2.50 5.31 -4.57
N ASP A 19 1.96 6.10 -3.66
CA ASP A 19 2.72 7.16 -2.99
C ASP A 19 3.31 6.68 -1.67
N GLY A 20 4.34 7.37 -1.21
CA GLY A 20 4.83 7.29 0.15
C GLY A 20 4.52 8.59 0.91
N PHE A 21 4.46 8.49 2.23
CA PHE A 21 4.43 9.64 3.12
C PHE A 21 5.74 9.71 3.90
N SER A 22 6.33 10.90 4.00
CA SER A 22 7.56 11.10 4.78
C SER A 22 7.23 11.21 6.27
N VAL A 23 7.74 10.29 7.07
CA VAL A 23 7.62 10.27 8.52
C VAL A 23 8.97 10.67 9.13
N GLY A 24 9.03 11.81 9.79
CA GLY A 24 10.24 12.30 10.46
C GLY A 24 10.08 13.73 10.98
N GLU A 25 10.96 14.15 11.90
CA GLU A 25 11.03 15.55 12.33
C GLU A 25 11.67 16.43 11.26
N ARG A 26 11.41 17.74 11.32
CA ARG A 26 11.77 18.73 10.28
C ARG A 26 13.27 18.78 9.91
N ASP A 27 14.14 18.27 10.78
CA ASP A 27 15.60 18.33 10.64
C ASP A 27 16.24 16.94 10.44
N ASP A 28 15.46 15.86 10.36
CA ASP A 28 15.93 14.50 10.07
C ASP A 28 15.66 14.12 8.60
N VAL A 29 16.48 13.21 8.04
CA VAL A 29 16.19 12.53 6.78
C VAL A 29 15.03 11.57 7.05
N GLY A 30 13.80 12.11 7.00
CA GLY A 30 12.58 11.36 7.28
C GLY A 30 12.49 10.06 6.49
N VAL A 31 11.83 9.06 7.08
CA VAL A 31 11.60 7.76 6.45
C VAL A 31 10.35 7.86 5.60
N GLU A 32 10.46 7.58 4.31
CA GLU A 32 9.30 7.48 3.44
C GLU A 32 8.62 6.13 3.62
N VAL A 33 7.34 6.16 4.02
CA VAL A 33 6.52 4.99 4.30
C VAL A 33 5.36 4.95 3.30
N SER A 34 5.27 3.87 2.51
CA SER A 34 4.12 3.64 1.60
C SER A 34 3.16 2.58 2.12
N HIS A 35 3.60 1.68 3.00
CA HIS A 35 2.76 0.61 3.53
C HIS A 35 3.26 0.13 4.89
N LEU A 36 2.34 -0.42 5.68
CA LEU A 36 2.61 -1.04 6.97
C LEU A 36 1.96 -2.43 6.98
N LEU A 37 2.72 -3.44 7.39
CA LEU A 37 2.27 -4.82 7.48
C LEU A 37 2.30 -5.25 8.94
N PHE A 38 1.17 -5.69 9.48
CA PHE A 38 1.08 -6.21 10.83
C PHE A 38 0.20 -7.46 10.88
N ALA A 39 0.79 -8.61 11.25
CA ALA A 39 0.11 -9.91 11.24
C ALA A 39 -0.59 -10.20 9.90
N ASP A 40 -1.92 -10.15 9.87
CA ASP A 40 -2.81 -10.33 8.72
C ASP A 40 -3.30 -9.01 8.10
N ASP A 41 -3.10 -7.88 8.77
CA ASP A 41 -3.51 -6.56 8.30
C ASP A 41 -2.43 -5.86 7.48
N THR A 42 -2.86 -5.15 6.44
CA THR A 42 -1.99 -4.33 5.60
C THR A 42 -2.61 -2.95 5.44
N LEU A 43 -1.88 -1.91 5.85
CA LEU A 43 -2.21 -0.52 5.57
C LEU A 43 -1.38 -0.05 4.39
N ILE A 44 -2.04 0.56 3.40
CA ILE A 44 -1.39 1.11 2.21
C ILE A 44 -1.70 2.60 2.16
N LEU A 45 -0.64 3.41 2.11
CA LEU A 45 -0.74 4.83 1.82
C LEU A 45 -0.72 4.97 0.30
N CYS A 46 -1.76 5.57 -0.25
CA CYS A 46 -1.85 5.89 -1.66
C CYS A 46 -2.77 7.09 -1.84
N ASP A 47 -2.57 7.83 -2.93
CA ASP A 47 -3.45 8.93 -3.30
C ASP A 47 -4.87 8.43 -3.59
N ALA A 48 -5.85 9.32 -3.46
CA ALA A 48 -7.24 9.07 -3.86
C ALA A 48 -7.44 9.15 -5.39
N SER A 49 -6.43 8.76 -6.17
CA SER A 49 -6.48 8.70 -7.64
C SER A 49 -7.01 7.32 -8.07
N LYS A 50 -7.91 7.34 -9.06
CA LYS A 50 -8.47 6.11 -9.63
C LYS A 50 -7.37 5.19 -10.18
N GLU A 51 -6.40 5.76 -10.86
CA GLU A 51 -5.29 5.04 -11.50
C GLU A 51 -4.40 4.34 -10.46
N LYS A 52 -4.13 5.01 -9.33
CA LYS A 52 -3.35 4.45 -8.23
C LYS A 52 -4.11 3.33 -7.50
N LEU A 53 -5.41 3.53 -7.23
CA LEU A 53 -6.27 2.48 -6.66
C LEU A 53 -6.42 1.26 -7.59
N GLU A 54 -6.52 1.48 -8.90
CA GLU A 54 -6.52 0.41 -9.90
C GLU A 54 -5.20 -0.37 -9.85
N CYS A 55 -4.05 0.30 -9.73
CA CYS A 55 -2.77 -0.40 -9.60
C CYS A 55 -2.71 -1.27 -8.33
N VAL A 56 -3.14 -0.73 -7.18
CA VAL A 56 -3.21 -1.50 -5.93
C VAL A 56 -4.13 -2.72 -6.08
N SER A 57 -5.28 -2.56 -6.74
CA SER A 57 -6.19 -3.66 -7.05
C SER A 57 -5.53 -4.75 -7.92
N TRP A 58 -4.77 -4.36 -8.95
CA TRP A 58 -4.01 -5.31 -9.77
C TRP A 58 -2.95 -6.07 -8.96
N VAL A 59 -2.21 -5.38 -8.09
CA VAL A 59 -1.22 -6.02 -7.21
C VAL A 59 -1.89 -7.08 -6.32
N PHE A 60 -3.04 -6.74 -5.74
CA PHE A 60 -3.82 -7.66 -4.91
C PHE A 60 -4.35 -8.85 -5.68
N MET A 61 -4.93 -8.64 -6.87
CA MET A 61 -5.43 -9.71 -7.71
C MET A 61 -4.32 -10.71 -8.10
N TRP A 62 -3.14 -10.22 -8.49
CA TRP A 62 -2.00 -11.09 -8.80
C TRP A 62 -1.46 -11.79 -7.56
N PHE A 63 -1.43 -11.11 -6.42
CA PHE A 63 -1.01 -11.70 -5.16
C PHE A 63 -1.95 -12.84 -4.73
N GLU A 64 -3.27 -12.64 -4.78
CA GLU A 64 -4.27 -13.68 -4.55
C GLU A 64 -4.08 -14.88 -5.48
N ALA A 65 -3.87 -14.64 -6.78
CA ALA A 65 -3.69 -15.69 -7.78
C ALA A 65 -2.43 -16.55 -7.53
N ILE A 66 -1.31 -15.90 -7.22
CA ILE A 66 -0.02 -16.59 -6.99
C ILE A 66 -0.05 -17.38 -5.68
N PHE A 67 -0.58 -16.77 -4.62
CA PHE A 67 -0.57 -17.37 -3.29
C PHE A 67 -1.82 -18.19 -2.97
N ARG A 68 -2.78 -18.26 -3.89
CA ARG A 68 -4.07 -18.95 -3.76
C ARG A 68 -4.80 -18.58 -2.46
N LEU A 69 -4.77 -17.30 -2.13
CA LEU A 69 -5.44 -16.72 -0.97
C LEU A 69 -6.52 -15.75 -1.44
N LYS A 70 -7.34 -15.31 -0.49
CA LYS A 70 -8.36 -14.29 -0.71
C LYS A 70 -8.15 -13.13 0.27
N ILE A 71 -7.96 -11.94 -0.26
CA ILE A 71 -7.93 -10.69 0.48
C ILE A 71 -9.36 -10.38 0.91
N ASN A 72 -9.51 -10.02 2.18
CA ASN A 72 -10.82 -9.73 2.74
C ASN A 72 -11.18 -8.26 2.53
N LEU A 73 -11.70 -7.94 1.34
CA LEU A 73 -12.16 -6.60 1.02
C LEU A 73 -13.41 -6.18 1.81
N GLU A 74 -14.16 -7.11 2.41
CA GLU A 74 -15.29 -6.75 3.31
C GLU A 74 -14.81 -6.12 4.61
N LYS A 75 -13.56 -6.41 5.02
CA LYS A 75 -12.90 -5.79 6.19
C LYS A 75 -11.95 -4.65 5.81
N SER A 76 -11.70 -4.43 4.52
CA SER A 76 -10.84 -3.35 4.04
C SER A 76 -11.64 -2.06 3.93
N GLU A 77 -11.09 -0.96 4.46
CA GLU A 77 -11.70 0.37 4.38
C GLU A 77 -10.75 1.35 3.68
N LEU A 78 -11.32 2.25 2.87
CA LEU A 78 -10.61 3.40 2.33
C LEU A 78 -10.86 4.59 3.24
N ILE A 79 -9.80 5.04 3.91
CA ILE A 79 -9.86 6.15 4.87
C ILE A 79 -9.20 7.37 4.21
N PRO A 80 -9.93 8.48 4.00
CA PRO A 80 -9.32 9.72 3.53
C PRO A 80 -8.40 10.28 4.62
N MET A 81 -7.18 10.68 4.25
CA MET A 81 -6.24 11.34 5.16
C MET A 81 -6.03 12.79 4.73
N GLY A 82 -6.39 13.74 5.60
CA GLY A 82 -6.28 15.20 5.39
C GLY A 82 -7.57 15.96 5.74
N GLU A 83 -7.47 17.27 5.96
CA GLU A 83 -8.64 18.16 6.05
C GLU A 83 -9.19 18.49 4.65
N VAL A 84 -10.52 18.53 4.52
CA VAL A 84 -11.26 18.95 3.32
C VAL A 84 -11.36 20.47 3.27
#